data_AF-A0A6L9ABY6-F1
#
_entry.id   AF-A0A6L9ABY6-F1
#
_cell.length_a   1.000
_cell.length_b   1.000
_cell.length_c   1.000
_cell.angle_alpha   90.00
_cell.angle_beta   90.00
_cell.angle_gamma   90.00
#
_symmetry.space_group_name_H-M   'P 1'
#
loop_
_entity.id
_entity.type
_entity.pdbx_description
1 polymer ?
#
loop_
_entity_poly.entity_id
_entity_poly.type
_entity_poly.pdbx_seq_one_letter_code
_entity_poly.pdbx_strand_id
1 'polypeptide(L)'
;TVLANQQVMQSTDPLTWSKTALTLYQSGNNYATSSIADYDRNGTGDLFITRDDYGTGYINGFTNNGDGTFSSAIQVTVGTLTWYGSVVAFDKEGDGYLDFWIGDAGGPDSNTFLWNNAGTLVGNSTTSNSGGSATVGGAVTGYLSLNEGSGVDLNNDGRIDLVQHTYNLNNYYTLSSLINQGNGTFVWGQNTINTFLSTAGSGGNSTSVSMTWADFDGDGDMDLFLPASQGRANYGSLLFNTNGVLGSPVAVGATATTYASQFSVAVDWNHDGLMDIARIAQTGQSYLYTNVGGASNWTQSALGGSQSGTTSGVAAMDYDWDGAVDVLVTKQSGSVFLIRNTNTVSYGTSLHLR
;
A
#
# COMPACT_ATOMS: atom_id res chain seq x y z
N THR A 1 8.07 -7.13 -17.52
CA THR A 1 9.20 -7.06 -16.57
C THR A 1 8.68 -7.37 -15.18
N VAL A 2 9.20 -8.38 -14.51
CA VAL A 2 8.78 -8.76 -13.14
C VAL A 2 9.95 -8.63 -12.18
N LEU A 3 9.73 -8.06 -11.00
CA LEU A 3 10.72 -7.88 -9.94
C LEU A 3 10.51 -8.96 -8.87
N ALA A 4 11.46 -9.88 -8.72
CA ALA A 4 11.40 -10.90 -7.68
C ALA A 4 12.81 -11.37 -7.29
N ASN A 5 13.03 -11.67 -6.01
CA ASN A 5 14.26 -12.30 -5.51
C ASN A 5 15.58 -11.60 -5.92
N GLN A 6 15.64 -10.28 -5.77
CA GLN A 6 16.80 -9.46 -6.20
C GLN A 6 17.13 -9.59 -7.70
N GLN A 7 16.13 -9.96 -8.52
CA GLN A 7 16.29 -10.10 -9.95
C GLN A 7 15.15 -9.40 -10.67
N VAL A 8 15.48 -8.89 -11.85
CA VAL A 8 14.50 -8.47 -12.82
C VAL A 8 14.43 -9.55 -13.90
N MET A 9 13.22 -10.01 -14.15
CA MET A 9 12.92 -11.00 -15.17
C MET A 9 12.32 -10.29 -16.38
N GLN A 10 12.91 -10.56 -17.54
CA GLN A 10 12.50 -9.99 -18.81
C GLN A 10 12.45 -11.05 -19.87
N SER A 11 11.58 -10.82 -20.83
CA SER A 11 11.30 -11.77 -21.87
C SER A 11 10.77 -11.04 -23.09
N THR A 12 11.26 -11.43 -24.26
CA THR A 12 10.67 -11.12 -25.56
C THR A 12 9.87 -12.31 -26.13
N ASP A 13 9.88 -13.43 -25.42
CA ASP A 13 9.15 -14.67 -25.71
C ASP A 13 8.72 -15.29 -24.37
N PRO A 14 7.43 -15.35 -24.03
CA PRO A 14 6.91 -15.73 -22.71
C PRO A 14 7.39 -17.11 -22.20
N LEU A 15 7.97 -17.95 -23.04
CA LEU A 15 8.57 -19.24 -22.67
C LEU A 15 10.04 -19.14 -22.24
N THR A 16 10.69 -18.01 -22.46
CA THR A 16 12.10 -17.77 -22.17
C THR A 16 12.29 -16.45 -21.42
N TRP A 17 12.98 -16.52 -20.28
CA TRP A 17 13.20 -15.37 -19.42
C TRP A 17 14.69 -15.20 -19.18
N SER A 18 15.20 -14.01 -19.44
CA SER A 18 16.52 -13.60 -18.97
C SER A 18 16.41 -13.06 -17.55
N LYS A 19 17.44 -13.33 -16.74
CA LYS A 19 17.53 -12.89 -15.35
C LYS A 19 18.70 -11.93 -15.22
N THR A 20 18.42 -10.71 -14.80
CA THR A 20 19.46 -9.75 -14.44
C THR A 20 19.45 -9.58 -12.92
N ALA A 21 20.61 -9.72 -12.29
CA ALA A 21 20.74 -9.44 -10.87
C ALA A 21 20.59 -7.93 -10.62
N LEU A 22 19.71 -7.57 -9.69
CA LEU A 22 19.61 -6.20 -9.20
C LEU A 22 20.91 -5.84 -8.49
N THR A 23 21.62 -4.85 -9.04
CA THR A 23 22.79 -4.30 -8.37
C THR A 23 22.29 -3.30 -7.33
N LEU A 24 22.27 -3.71 -6.06
CA LEU A 24 21.79 -2.87 -4.97
C LEU A 24 22.77 -1.70 -4.76
N TYR A 25 22.31 -0.48 -4.97
CA TYR A 25 23.05 0.69 -4.48
C TYR A 25 22.93 0.73 -2.95
N GLN A 26 23.98 0.27 -2.26
CA GLN A 26 24.10 0.47 -0.82
C GLN A 26 24.48 1.93 -0.57
N SER A 27 23.49 2.73 -0.19
CA SER A 27 23.76 4.00 0.49
C SER A 27 24.04 3.71 1.98
N GLY A 28 24.78 4.60 2.65
CA GLY A 28 25.00 4.50 4.09
C GLY A 28 23.76 4.83 4.95
N ASN A 29 22.60 5.10 4.36
CA ASN A 29 21.38 5.53 5.07
C ASN A 29 20.29 4.47 4.90
N ASN A 30 19.32 4.39 5.83
CA ASN A 30 18.26 3.40 5.73
C ASN A 30 17.11 3.93 4.85
N TYR A 31 16.40 2.99 4.22
CA TYR A 31 15.22 3.27 3.40
C TYR A 31 13.98 2.86 4.17
N ALA A 32 12.94 3.69 4.15
CA ALA A 32 11.75 3.52 4.96
C ALA A 32 10.60 2.88 4.18
N THR A 33 10.24 3.47 3.04
CA THR A 33 9.15 3.00 2.17
C THR A 33 9.55 3.15 0.71
N SER A 34 8.84 2.45 -0.18
CA SER A 34 9.07 2.52 -1.61
C SER A 34 7.78 2.41 -2.41
N SER A 35 7.79 2.95 -3.62
CA SER A 35 6.76 2.75 -4.64
C SER A 35 7.41 2.55 -6.01
N ILE A 36 6.68 1.94 -6.93
CA ILE A 36 7.12 1.74 -8.32
C ILE A 36 6.12 2.43 -9.23
N ALA A 37 6.60 3.24 -10.17
CA ALA A 37 5.76 3.97 -11.11
C ALA A 37 6.52 4.29 -12.41
N ASP A 38 5.83 4.17 -13.54
CA ASP A 38 6.30 4.64 -14.84
C ASP A 38 5.94 6.13 -14.98
N TYR A 39 6.73 7.00 -14.36
CA TYR A 39 6.42 8.44 -14.27
C TYR A 39 6.75 9.18 -15.57
N ASP A 40 7.69 8.68 -16.38
CA ASP A 40 8.11 9.32 -17.64
C ASP A 40 7.47 8.68 -18.88
N ARG A 41 6.65 7.63 -18.69
CA ARG A 41 5.94 6.86 -19.71
C ARG A 41 6.88 6.14 -20.67
N ASN A 42 8.05 5.72 -20.18
CA ASN A 42 9.00 4.94 -20.96
C ASN A 42 8.64 3.44 -21.04
N GLY A 43 7.57 3.00 -20.35
CA GLY A 43 7.09 1.62 -20.33
C GLY A 43 7.77 0.75 -19.26
N THR A 44 8.56 1.35 -18.38
CA THR A 44 9.24 0.66 -17.28
C THR A 44 8.95 1.36 -15.96
N GLY A 45 8.67 0.58 -14.91
CA GLY A 45 8.44 1.13 -13.59
C GLY A 45 9.75 1.52 -12.91
N ASP A 46 9.89 2.79 -12.58
CA ASP A 46 10.99 3.36 -11.81
C ASP A 46 10.73 3.22 -10.30
N LEU A 47 11.79 3.07 -9.51
CA LEU A 47 11.68 2.85 -8.07
C LEU A 47 11.81 4.18 -7.33
N PHE A 48 10.80 4.59 -6.58
CA PHE A 48 10.83 5.76 -5.70
C PHE A 48 10.90 5.34 -4.24
N ILE A 49 11.71 6.01 -3.43
CA ILE A 49 11.98 5.64 -2.04
C ILE A 49 12.01 6.85 -1.11
N THR A 50 11.49 6.65 0.10
CA THR A 50 11.70 7.55 1.23
C THR A 50 12.85 7.02 2.09
N ARG A 51 13.48 7.93 2.84
CA ARG A 51 14.59 7.63 3.73
C ARG A 51 14.20 7.89 5.16
N ASP A 52 14.95 7.29 6.08
CA ASP A 52 14.81 7.54 7.51
C ASP A 52 15.71 8.67 8.03
N ASP A 53 16.47 9.33 7.15
CA ASP A 53 17.38 10.40 7.54
C ASP A 53 16.65 11.74 7.65
N TYR A 54 16.48 12.19 8.90
CA TYR A 54 15.82 13.41 9.40
C TYR A 54 16.30 14.76 8.81
N GLY A 55 16.96 14.79 7.66
CA GLY A 55 17.67 15.97 7.16
C GLY A 55 17.62 16.21 5.66
N THR A 56 16.87 15.41 4.88
CA THR A 56 16.87 15.55 3.43
C THR A 56 15.55 16.09 2.89
N GLY A 57 15.63 17.21 2.16
CA GLY A 57 14.47 17.85 1.53
C GLY A 57 14.19 17.32 0.12
N TYR A 58 14.35 16.01 -0.10
CA TYR A 58 14.20 15.38 -1.41
C TYR A 58 13.76 13.92 -1.36
N ILE A 59 13.03 13.48 -2.38
CA ILE A 59 12.77 12.07 -2.67
C ILE A 59 13.88 11.51 -3.55
N ASN A 60 14.27 10.26 -3.28
CA ASN A 60 15.19 9.52 -4.14
C ASN A 60 14.39 8.57 -5.01
N GLY A 61 14.78 8.43 -6.26
CA GLY A 61 14.30 7.38 -7.14
C GLY A 61 15.44 6.75 -7.91
N PHE A 62 15.16 5.65 -8.59
CA PHE A 62 16.11 4.95 -9.44
C PHE A 62 15.42 4.63 -10.76
N THR A 63 16.06 4.98 -11.87
CA THR A 63 15.50 4.74 -13.21
C THR A 63 15.70 3.28 -13.60
N ASN A 64 14.63 2.60 -13.98
CA ASN A 64 14.67 1.25 -14.50
C ASN A 64 15.13 1.29 -15.96
N ASN A 65 16.28 0.70 -16.26
CA ASN A 65 16.83 0.75 -17.61
C ASN A 65 16.14 -0.22 -18.58
N GLY A 66 15.13 -0.96 -18.13
CA GLY A 66 14.46 -1.94 -18.96
C GLY A 66 15.35 -3.11 -19.35
N ASP A 67 16.47 -3.34 -18.66
CA ASP A 67 17.35 -4.53 -18.78
C ASP A 67 17.55 -5.25 -17.44
N GLY A 68 16.84 -4.80 -16.41
CA GLY A 68 16.95 -5.28 -15.05
C GLY A 68 18.01 -4.63 -14.18
N THR A 69 18.66 -3.59 -14.69
CA THR A 69 19.48 -2.69 -13.91
C THR A 69 18.73 -1.39 -13.61
N PHE A 70 19.16 -0.71 -12.55
CA PHE A 70 18.66 0.61 -12.18
C PHE A 70 19.80 1.62 -12.27
N SER A 71 19.61 2.71 -13.00
CA SER A 71 20.60 3.78 -13.17
C SER A 71 20.13 5.09 -12.56
N SER A 72 21.12 5.89 -12.12
CA SER A 72 20.94 7.22 -11.53
C SER A 72 20.08 7.26 -10.26
N ALA A 73 20.31 8.28 -9.43
CA ALA A 73 19.38 8.64 -8.37
C ALA A 73 18.53 9.80 -8.89
N ILE A 74 17.25 9.58 -9.19
CA ILE A 74 16.29 10.67 -9.36
C ILE A 74 16.25 11.40 -8.02
N GLN A 75 16.53 12.70 -8.01
CA GLN A 75 16.51 13.48 -6.78
C GLN A 75 15.53 14.65 -6.97
N VAL A 76 14.32 14.50 -6.44
CA VAL A 76 13.29 15.54 -6.55
C VAL A 76 13.30 16.36 -5.28
N THR A 77 13.71 17.63 -5.38
CA THR A 77 13.65 18.54 -4.23
C THR A 77 12.20 18.85 -3.89
N VAL A 78 11.85 18.65 -2.62
CA VAL A 78 10.51 18.93 -2.07
C VAL A 78 10.49 20.18 -1.18
N GLY A 79 11.67 20.66 -0.78
CA GLY A 79 11.81 21.90 0.00
C GLY A 79 11.44 21.78 1.47
N THR A 80 10.99 20.59 1.91
CA THR A 80 10.59 20.27 3.29
C THR A 80 11.20 18.96 3.75
N LEU A 81 11.33 18.77 5.07
CA LEU A 81 11.83 17.50 5.61
C LEU A 81 10.72 16.46 5.53
N THR A 82 10.95 15.39 4.77
CA THR A 82 10.04 14.22 4.70
C THR A 82 10.57 13.12 5.61
N TRP A 83 9.75 12.63 6.54
CA TRP A 83 10.12 11.53 7.44
C TRP A 83 9.70 10.17 6.86
N TYR A 84 9.16 9.29 7.71
CA TYR A 84 8.61 7.99 7.36
C TYR A 84 7.19 8.18 6.84
N GLY A 85 6.88 7.72 5.63
CA GLY A 85 5.50 7.73 5.16
C GLY A 85 5.30 7.00 3.85
N SER A 86 4.05 6.67 3.57
CA SER A 86 3.65 6.02 2.31
C SER A 86 4.00 6.87 1.09
N VAL A 87 4.36 6.21 -0.01
CA VAL A 87 4.51 6.83 -1.33
C VAL A 87 3.40 6.27 -2.22
N VAL A 88 2.48 7.13 -2.64
CA VAL A 88 1.36 6.77 -3.52
C VAL A 88 1.60 7.42 -4.88
N ALA A 89 1.63 6.61 -5.94
CA ALA A 89 1.66 7.10 -7.31
C ALA A 89 0.24 7.15 -7.87
N PHE A 90 -0.13 8.22 -8.56
CA PHE A 90 -1.48 8.42 -9.10
C PHE A 90 -1.48 9.46 -10.23
N ASP A 91 -2.48 9.42 -11.12
CA ASP A 91 -2.67 10.46 -12.13
C ASP A 91 -3.69 11.49 -11.61
N LYS A 92 -3.23 12.69 -11.26
CA LYS A 92 -4.10 13.67 -10.57
C LYS A 92 -5.00 14.45 -11.53
N GLU A 93 -4.63 14.55 -12.80
CA GLU A 93 -5.36 15.30 -13.84
C GLU A 93 -5.92 14.45 -14.97
N GLY A 94 -5.60 13.15 -15.02
CA GLY A 94 -5.93 12.30 -16.16
C GLY A 94 -5.07 12.58 -17.39
N ASP A 95 -3.86 13.13 -17.24
CA ASP A 95 -2.96 13.44 -18.35
C ASP A 95 -2.04 12.26 -18.74
N GLY A 96 -2.12 11.18 -17.97
CA GLY A 96 -1.38 9.94 -18.14
C GLY A 96 0.05 9.97 -17.57
N TYR A 97 0.45 11.04 -16.87
CA TYR A 97 1.72 11.11 -16.16
C TYR A 97 1.48 10.94 -14.65
N LEU A 98 2.12 9.95 -14.06
CA LEU A 98 1.93 9.68 -12.62
C LEU A 98 2.62 10.73 -11.76
N ASP A 99 1.83 11.37 -10.90
CA ASP A 99 2.21 12.18 -9.75
C ASP A 99 2.46 11.33 -8.52
N PHE A 100 2.96 11.97 -7.45
CA PHE A 100 3.16 11.30 -6.18
C PHE A 100 2.61 12.09 -5.00
N TRP A 101 2.05 11.34 -4.06
CA TRP A 101 1.73 11.82 -2.73
C TRP A 101 2.57 11.06 -1.72
N ILE A 102 3.15 11.79 -0.79
CA ILE A 102 4.08 11.28 0.21
C ILE A 102 3.52 11.68 1.58
N GLY A 103 3.29 10.68 2.43
CA GLY A 103 3.01 10.91 3.84
C GLY A 103 4.25 11.41 4.56
N ASP A 104 4.09 12.37 5.49
CA ASP A 104 5.20 12.91 6.29
C ASP A 104 4.91 12.74 7.79
N ALA A 105 5.19 11.55 8.32
CA ALA A 105 4.92 11.25 9.73
C ALA A 105 5.94 11.92 10.64
N GLY A 106 5.52 12.96 11.33
CA GLY A 106 6.30 13.65 12.38
C GLY A 106 7.14 14.83 11.89
N GLY A 107 7.20 15.07 10.58
CA GLY A 107 7.70 16.32 10.02
C GLY A 107 6.76 17.51 10.30
N PRO A 108 7.24 18.75 10.15
CA PRO A 108 6.42 19.95 10.35
C PRO A 108 5.31 20.14 9.29
N ASP A 109 5.36 19.40 8.16
CA ASP A 109 4.64 19.72 6.93
C ASP A 109 3.57 18.69 6.53
N SER A 110 3.40 17.62 7.33
CA SER A 110 2.28 16.66 7.31
C SER A 110 2.15 15.79 6.06
N ASN A 111 2.24 16.32 4.85
CA ASN A 111 2.33 15.55 3.60
C ASN A 111 2.98 16.36 2.47
N THR A 112 3.43 15.68 1.40
CA THR A 112 4.10 16.31 0.27
C THR A 112 3.55 15.77 -1.05
N PHE A 113 3.33 16.65 -2.02
CA PHE A 113 2.99 16.27 -3.39
C PHE A 113 4.19 16.49 -4.32
N LEU A 114 4.43 15.55 -5.21
CA LEU A 114 5.28 15.72 -6.39
C LEU A 114 4.37 15.77 -7.61
N TRP A 115 4.49 16.82 -8.39
CA TRP A 115 3.74 16.97 -9.62
C TRP A 115 4.57 16.62 -10.83
N ASN A 116 3.97 15.89 -11.73
CA ASN A 116 4.58 15.46 -12.96
C ASN A 116 4.10 16.33 -14.12
N ASN A 117 5.02 17.08 -14.72
CA ASN A 117 4.73 17.83 -15.94
C ASN A 117 5.47 17.16 -17.09
N ALA A 118 4.79 16.20 -17.73
CA ALA A 118 5.29 15.47 -18.89
C ALA A 118 6.67 14.79 -18.67
N GLY A 119 6.81 14.04 -17.59
CA GLY A 119 8.03 13.30 -17.22
C GLY A 119 9.01 14.12 -16.36
N THR A 120 8.63 15.32 -15.95
CA THR A 120 9.44 16.15 -15.04
C THR A 120 8.73 16.32 -13.70
N LEU A 121 9.31 15.73 -12.65
CA LEU A 121 8.80 15.84 -11.29
C LEU A 121 9.25 17.14 -10.62
N VAL A 122 8.30 17.85 -10.03
CA VAL A 122 8.53 19.05 -9.23
C VAL A 122 7.85 18.89 -7.88
N GLY A 123 8.61 19.09 -6.80
CA GLY A 123 8.03 19.13 -5.47
C GLY A 123 7.13 20.34 -5.31
N ASN A 124 5.85 20.09 -5.02
CA ASN A 124 4.91 21.10 -4.60
C ASN A 124 4.51 20.82 -3.15
N SER A 125 5.36 21.28 -2.24
CA SER A 125 5.05 21.23 -0.82
C SER A 125 3.98 22.28 -0.52
N THR A 126 2.79 21.83 -0.14
CA THR A 126 1.78 22.67 0.50
C THR A 126 2.24 22.93 1.94
N THR A 127 3.27 23.78 2.10
CA THR A 127 3.91 24.19 3.38
C THR A 127 3.00 24.97 4.32
N SER A 128 1.69 24.85 4.16
CA SER A 128 0.76 25.27 5.17
C SER A 128 -0.10 24.07 5.48
N ASN A 129 -0.12 23.66 6.74
CA ASN A 129 -1.18 22.88 7.41
C ASN A 129 -2.60 23.52 7.31
N SER A 130 -2.80 24.37 6.31
CA SER A 130 -4.05 24.83 5.75
C SER A 130 -4.28 23.96 4.53
N GLY A 131 -5.35 23.17 4.45
CA GLY A 131 -5.73 22.41 3.25
C GLY A 131 -6.01 23.32 2.04
N GLY A 132 -5.00 24.02 1.54
CA GLY A 132 -5.06 25.12 0.57
C GLY A 132 -5.34 24.66 -0.86
N SER A 133 -5.55 23.37 -1.06
CA SER A 133 -6.22 22.84 -2.25
C SER A 133 -7.18 21.70 -1.90
N ALA A 134 -7.58 21.59 -0.61
CA ALA A 134 -8.65 20.73 -0.12
C ALA A 134 -9.86 21.61 0.22
N THR A 135 -10.70 21.90 -0.78
CA THR A 135 -11.88 22.74 -0.55
C THR A 135 -12.87 21.97 0.34
N VAL A 136 -13.38 22.63 1.39
CA VAL A 136 -14.14 22.03 2.49
C VAL A 136 -15.50 21.46 2.06
N GLY A 137 -15.71 20.19 2.41
CA GLY A 137 -16.96 19.61 2.92
C GLY A 137 -16.91 19.24 4.43
N GLY A 138 -15.78 19.51 5.11
CA GLY A 138 -15.64 19.46 6.58
C GLY A 138 -14.38 20.21 7.01
N ALA A 139 -14.45 21.01 8.09
CA ALA A 139 -13.34 21.84 8.54
C ALA A 139 -12.20 20.98 9.10
N VAL A 140 -11.09 20.88 8.37
CA VAL A 140 -9.83 20.34 8.88
C VAL A 140 -8.88 21.51 9.14
N THR A 141 -8.59 21.80 10.40
CA THR A 141 -7.62 22.81 10.81
C THR A 141 -6.49 22.12 11.58
N GLY A 142 -5.30 22.03 10.97
CA GLY A 142 -4.11 21.44 11.58
C GLY A 142 -4.22 19.92 11.77
N TYR A 143 -3.91 19.16 10.71
CA TYR A 143 -3.72 17.72 10.79
C TYR A 143 -2.24 17.36 10.59
N LEU A 144 -1.81 16.19 11.05
CA LEU A 144 -0.53 15.59 10.70
C LEU A 144 -0.80 14.25 10.03
N SER A 145 -0.25 13.97 8.86
CA SER A 145 -0.27 12.58 8.35
C SER A 145 0.73 11.75 9.13
N LEU A 146 0.46 10.45 9.22
CA LEU A 146 1.30 9.46 9.87
C LEU A 146 1.79 8.44 8.82
N ASN A 147 2.36 7.32 9.27
CA ASN A 147 3.10 6.40 8.40
C ASN A 147 2.22 5.73 7.33
N GLU A 148 0.97 5.43 7.68
CA GLU A 148 0.05 4.68 6.88
C GLU A 148 -0.70 5.59 5.89
N GLY A 149 -0.58 5.28 4.59
CA GLY A 149 -1.33 5.93 3.53
C GLY A 149 -1.46 5.04 2.30
N SER A 150 -2.53 5.22 1.53
CA SER A 150 -2.85 4.43 0.34
C SER A 150 -3.58 5.28 -0.69
N GLY A 151 -3.40 4.95 -1.97
CA GLY A 151 -4.27 5.38 -3.05
C GLY A 151 -5.35 4.35 -3.32
N VAL A 152 -6.60 4.77 -3.46
CA VAL A 152 -7.75 3.92 -3.83
C VAL A 152 -8.80 4.79 -4.52
N ASP A 153 -9.49 4.27 -5.53
CA ASP A 153 -10.72 4.91 -6.03
C ASP A 153 -11.83 4.64 -5.02
N LEU A 154 -12.05 5.57 -4.08
CA LEU A 154 -12.89 5.33 -2.91
C LEU A 154 -14.37 5.47 -3.26
N ASN A 155 -14.70 6.30 -4.25
CA ASN A 155 -16.07 6.66 -4.62
C ASN A 155 -16.45 6.18 -6.04
N ASN A 156 -15.61 5.32 -6.63
CA ASN A 156 -15.80 4.70 -7.95
C ASN A 156 -15.96 5.72 -9.08
N ASP A 157 -15.22 6.84 -8.99
CA ASP A 157 -15.28 7.94 -9.94
C ASP A 157 -14.19 7.89 -11.03
N GLY A 158 -13.39 6.82 -11.02
CA GLY A 158 -12.30 6.53 -11.94
C GLY A 158 -10.99 7.24 -11.58
N ARG A 159 -10.93 7.94 -10.45
CA ARG A 159 -9.73 8.63 -9.97
C ARG A 159 -9.24 8.01 -8.67
N ILE A 160 -7.92 8.04 -8.49
CA ILE A 160 -7.33 7.62 -7.22
C ILE A 160 -7.50 8.74 -6.19
N ASP A 161 -8.21 8.42 -5.12
CA ASP A 161 -8.28 9.19 -3.89
C ASP A 161 -7.17 8.76 -2.94
N LEU A 162 -6.89 9.60 -1.93
CA LEU A 162 -5.86 9.33 -0.93
C LEU A 162 -6.51 9.06 0.41
N VAL A 163 -6.15 7.96 1.04
CA VAL A 163 -6.57 7.62 2.39
C VAL A 163 -5.34 7.54 3.28
N GLN A 164 -5.41 8.11 4.47
CA GLN A 164 -4.26 8.33 5.33
C GLN A 164 -4.61 8.24 6.81
N HIS A 165 -3.67 7.73 7.59
CA HIS A 165 -3.67 7.87 9.03
C HIS A 165 -3.27 9.30 9.40
N THR A 166 -4.10 9.98 10.19
CA THR A 166 -3.85 11.35 10.62
C THR A 166 -4.00 11.55 12.13
N TYR A 167 -3.20 12.46 12.67
CA TYR A 167 -3.56 13.21 13.85
C TYR A 167 -4.49 14.35 13.42
N ASN A 168 -5.77 14.23 13.73
CA ASN A 168 -6.80 15.24 13.43
C ASN A 168 -7.84 15.22 14.55
N LEU A 169 -8.56 16.32 14.77
CA LEU A 169 -9.63 16.42 15.77
C LEU A 169 -9.17 16.06 17.21
N ASN A 170 -7.91 16.40 17.54
CA ASN A 170 -7.25 15.98 18.79
C ASN A 170 -7.16 14.44 18.97
N ASN A 171 -7.11 13.68 17.88
CA ASN A 171 -7.09 12.22 17.87
C ASN A 171 -5.95 11.69 16.98
N TYR A 172 -5.05 10.89 17.58
CA TYR A 172 -3.88 10.27 16.92
C TYR A 172 -4.17 9.04 16.09
N TYR A 173 -5.45 8.69 15.90
CA TYR A 173 -5.87 7.41 15.36
C TYR A 173 -6.92 7.60 14.27
N THR A 174 -6.93 8.73 13.58
CA THR A 174 -7.97 9.07 12.60
C THR A 174 -7.61 8.52 11.22
N LEU A 175 -8.56 7.91 10.53
CA LEU A 175 -8.48 7.63 9.10
C LEU A 175 -9.13 8.79 8.36
N SER A 176 -8.37 9.49 7.52
CA SER A 176 -8.88 10.62 6.74
C SER A 176 -8.74 10.33 5.25
N SER A 177 -9.72 10.77 4.46
CA SER A 177 -9.68 10.69 3.00
C SER A 177 -9.55 12.08 2.37
N LEU A 178 -8.83 12.15 1.25
CA LEU A 178 -8.75 13.26 0.33
C LEU A 178 -9.25 12.77 -1.03
N ILE A 179 -10.35 13.35 -1.49
CA ILE A 179 -11.03 12.96 -2.73
C ILE A 179 -10.50 13.78 -3.90
N ASN A 180 -10.01 13.10 -4.93
CA ASN A 180 -9.42 13.71 -6.11
C ASN A 180 -10.51 14.29 -7.03
N GLN A 181 -10.40 15.59 -7.33
CA GLN A 181 -11.37 16.30 -8.17
C GLN A 181 -11.05 16.21 -9.68
N GLY A 182 -9.95 15.56 -10.06
CA GLY A 182 -9.55 15.36 -11.46
C GLY A 182 -9.02 16.61 -12.16
N ASN A 183 -8.70 17.65 -11.39
CA ASN A 183 -8.21 18.93 -11.89
C ASN A 183 -6.97 19.41 -11.11
N GLY A 184 -6.27 18.47 -10.46
CA GLY A 184 -5.12 18.77 -9.60
C GLY A 184 -5.46 19.21 -8.19
N THR A 185 -6.75 19.28 -7.85
CA THR A 185 -7.21 19.62 -6.50
C THR A 185 -7.83 18.42 -5.81
N PHE A 186 -7.82 18.47 -4.48
CA PHE A 186 -8.46 17.48 -3.63
C PHE A 186 -9.59 18.14 -2.84
N VAL A 187 -10.43 17.35 -2.19
CA VAL A 187 -11.31 17.83 -1.12
C VAL A 187 -11.27 16.86 0.04
N TRP A 188 -11.49 17.33 1.25
CA TRP A 188 -11.59 16.41 2.39
C TRP A 188 -12.86 15.57 2.26
N GLY A 189 -12.66 14.26 2.34
CA GLY A 189 -13.74 13.29 2.49
C GLY A 189 -14.03 12.97 3.95
N GLN A 190 -14.33 11.71 4.22
CA GLN A 190 -14.61 11.18 5.55
C GLN A 190 -13.39 11.28 6.49
N ASN A 191 -13.67 11.54 7.76
CA ASN A 191 -12.73 11.39 8.87
C ASN A 191 -13.30 10.42 9.91
N THR A 192 -12.68 9.26 10.06
CA THR A 192 -13.11 8.19 10.97
C THR A 192 -12.11 8.06 12.12
N ILE A 193 -12.50 8.58 13.30
CA ILE A 193 -11.65 8.56 14.51
C ILE A 193 -11.49 7.14 15.07
N ASN A 194 -10.41 6.90 15.83
CA ASN A 194 -10.14 5.62 16.49
C ASN A 194 -10.00 4.42 15.53
N THR A 195 -9.56 4.68 14.30
CA THR A 195 -9.31 3.68 13.24
C THR A 195 -7.90 3.09 13.30
N PHE A 196 -6.92 3.74 13.90
CA PHE A 196 -5.55 3.21 14.01
C PHE A 196 -5.08 3.06 15.46
N LEU A 197 -5.91 2.50 16.34
CA LEU A 197 -5.60 2.34 17.76
C LEU A 197 -4.28 1.59 17.99
N SER A 198 -3.27 2.28 18.51
CA SER A 198 -2.16 1.68 19.27
C SER A 198 -2.59 1.60 20.74
N THR A 199 -2.17 0.58 21.48
CA THR A 199 -2.51 0.44 22.91
C THR A 199 -2.41 1.76 23.67
N ALA A 200 -3.46 2.13 24.41
CA ALA A 200 -3.47 3.29 25.28
C ALA A 200 -2.26 3.24 26.23
N GLY A 201 -1.40 4.27 26.19
CA GLY A 201 -0.24 4.39 27.08
C GLY A 201 1.14 4.09 26.46
N SER A 202 1.23 3.63 25.21
CA SER A 202 2.51 3.68 24.49
C SER A 202 2.61 5.01 23.74
N GLY A 203 3.35 5.97 24.30
CA GLY A 203 3.67 7.21 23.59
C GLY A 203 4.33 6.91 22.25
N GLY A 204 3.60 7.13 21.15
CA GLY A 204 4.17 7.45 19.84
C GLY A 204 4.41 6.32 18.83
N ASN A 205 4.24 5.04 19.14
CA ASN A 205 4.46 3.99 18.14
C ASN A 205 3.13 3.39 17.64
N SER A 206 2.51 4.05 16.66
CA SER A 206 1.64 3.33 15.73
C SER A 206 2.50 2.26 15.08
N THR A 207 2.17 0.99 15.30
CA THR A 207 2.85 -0.06 14.58
C THR A 207 2.21 -0.11 13.19
N SER A 208 2.89 0.44 12.18
CA SER A 208 2.37 0.55 10.81
C SER A 208 1.65 -0.72 10.37
N VAL A 209 0.45 -0.55 9.82
CA VAL A 209 -0.38 -1.63 9.28
C VAL A 209 -0.63 -1.42 7.79
N SER A 210 -0.74 -2.50 7.04
CA SER A 210 -1.24 -2.46 5.67
C SER A 210 -2.70 -2.02 5.64
N MET A 211 -3.05 -1.19 4.67
CA MET A 211 -4.43 -0.95 4.27
C MET A 211 -4.74 -1.84 3.07
N THR A 212 -5.53 -2.89 3.30
CA THR A 212 -5.86 -3.88 2.27
C THR A 212 -7.22 -3.53 1.68
N TRP A 213 -7.21 -3.09 0.43
CA TRP A 213 -8.41 -2.69 -0.30
C TRP A 213 -8.87 -3.78 -1.26
N ALA A 214 -10.15 -4.11 -1.23
CA ALA A 214 -10.84 -4.93 -2.23
C ALA A 214 -12.35 -4.80 -2.06
N ASP A 215 -13.11 -5.12 -3.10
CA ASP A 215 -14.55 -5.34 -3.00
C ASP A 215 -14.80 -6.69 -2.33
N PHE A 216 -15.05 -6.71 -1.01
CA PHE A 216 -15.19 -7.95 -0.24
C PHE A 216 -16.64 -8.45 -0.21
N ASP A 217 -17.64 -7.58 -0.35
CA ASP A 217 -19.05 -7.98 -0.39
C ASP A 217 -19.67 -8.05 -1.80
N GLY A 218 -18.93 -7.66 -2.82
CA GLY A 218 -19.31 -7.76 -4.23
C GLY A 218 -20.22 -6.64 -4.70
N ASP A 219 -20.24 -5.49 -4.02
CA ASP A 219 -21.10 -4.36 -4.34
C ASP A 219 -20.49 -3.36 -5.34
N GLY A 220 -19.20 -3.54 -5.66
CA GLY A 220 -18.44 -2.75 -6.61
C GLY A 220 -17.70 -1.54 -5.99
N ASP A 221 -17.84 -1.31 -4.70
CA ASP A 221 -17.07 -0.31 -3.95
C ASP A 221 -15.87 -0.98 -3.26
N MET A 222 -14.72 -0.28 -3.23
CA MET A 222 -13.54 -0.82 -2.56
C MET A 222 -13.68 -0.71 -1.04
N ASP A 223 -13.75 -1.83 -0.34
CA ASP A 223 -13.75 -1.93 1.12
C ASP A 223 -12.34 -1.90 1.71
N LEU A 224 -12.23 -1.58 3.00
CA LEU A 224 -10.96 -1.54 3.72
C LEU A 224 -10.86 -2.62 4.79
N PHE A 225 -9.89 -3.52 4.63
CA PHE A 225 -9.42 -4.38 5.70
C PHE A 225 -8.15 -3.85 6.37
N LEU A 226 -8.17 -3.78 7.70
CA LEU A 226 -7.02 -3.44 8.55
C LEU A 226 -6.65 -4.64 9.42
N PRO A 227 -5.43 -5.19 9.32
CA PRO A 227 -5.02 -6.29 10.17
C PRO A 227 -4.79 -5.82 11.62
N ALA A 228 -5.02 -6.71 12.58
CA ALA A 228 -4.84 -6.37 14.00
C ALA A 228 -3.37 -6.13 14.36
N SER A 229 -3.03 -4.91 14.75
CA SER A 229 -1.77 -4.54 15.39
C SER A 229 -1.77 -4.86 16.90
N GLN A 230 -0.60 -4.82 17.54
CA GLN A 230 -0.49 -5.01 18.99
C GLN A 230 -1.38 -4.01 19.74
N GLY A 231 -2.46 -4.51 20.36
CA GLY A 231 -3.35 -3.71 21.22
C GLY A 231 -4.78 -3.52 20.72
N ARG A 232 -5.12 -3.89 19.48
CA ARG A 232 -6.53 -4.00 19.05
C ARG A 232 -7.18 -5.25 19.64
N ALA A 233 -8.52 -5.28 19.64
CA ALA A 233 -9.24 -6.56 19.67
C ALA A 233 -8.60 -7.48 18.61
N ASN A 234 -8.32 -8.73 18.96
CA ASN A 234 -7.41 -9.63 18.23
C ASN A 234 -7.79 -9.98 16.78
N TYR A 235 -8.83 -9.34 16.25
CA TYR A 235 -9.46 -9.59 14.97
C TYR A 235 -9.16 -8.39 14.06
N GLY A 236 -8.75 -8.66 12.82
CA GLY A 236 -8.68 -7.58 11.83
C GLY A 236 -10.05 -6.93 11.65
N SER A 237 -10.05 -5.66 11.25
CA SER A 237 -11.25 -4.86 11.08
C SER A 237 -11.54 -4.66 9.60
N LEU A 238 -12.70 -5.11 9.14
CA LEU A 238 -13.22 -4.83 7.82
C LEU A 238 -14.20 -3.66 7.91
N LEU A 239 -14.01 -2.63 7.10
CA LEU A 239 -14.88 -1.47 6.98
C LEU A 239 -15.48 -1.51 5.58
N PHE A 240 -16.78 -1.74 5.51
CA PHE A 240 -17.51 -1.71 4.23
C PHE A 240 -17.61 -0.29 3.72
N ASN A 241 -17.34 -0.10 2.44
CA ASN A 241 -17.54 1.15 1.75
C ASN A 241 -18.94 1.17 1.14
N THR A 242 -19.56 2.34 1.11
CA THR A 242 -20.78 2.54 0.36
C THR A 242 -20.73 3.93 -0.26
N ASN A 243 -20.41 3.97 -1.55
CA ASN A 243 -20.28 5.18 -2.36
C ASN A 243 -19.35 6.24 -1.74
N GLY A 244 -18.14 5.83 -1.34
CA GLY A 244 -17.13 6.74 -0.78
C GLY A 244 -17.18 6.94 0.74
N VAL A 245 -18.04 6.19 1.45
CA VAL A 245 -18.22 6.29 2.90
C VAL A 245 -17.93 4.95 3.55
N LEU A 246 -16.88 4.89 4.36
CA LEU A 246 -16.53 3.71 5.15
C LEU A 246 -17.45 3.60 6.38
N GLY A 247 -18.05 2.44 6.55
CA GLY A 247 -18.91 2.09 7.66
C GLY A 247 -18.15 1.82 8.96
N SER A 248 -18.88 1.25 9.93
CA SER A 248 -18.29 0.80 11.19
C SER A 248 -17.50 -0.49 10.99
N PRO A 249 -16.37 -0.68 11.70
CA PRO A 249 -15.56 -1.87 11.57
C PRO A 249 -16.30 -3.13 12.05
N VAL A 250 -16.22 -4.18 11.25
CA VAL A 250 -16.70 -5.54 11.53
C VAL A 250 -15.50 -6.48 11.67
N ALA A 251 -15.62 -7.48 12.55
CA ALA A 251 -14.56 -8.46 12.74
C ALA A 251 -14.56 -9.50 11.61
N VAL A 252 -13.37 -9.87 11.12
CA VAL A 252 -13.17 -10.96 10.16
C VAL A 252 -12.78 -12.24 10.90
N GLY A 253 -13.62 -13.28 10.77
CA GLY A 253 -13.42 -14.61 11.37
C GLY A 253 -13.82 -14.71 12.85
N ALA A 254 -14.49 -15.80 13.23
CA ALA A 254 -15.01 -16.04 14.59
C ALA A 254 -14.00 -16.74 15.53
N THR A 255 -12.87 -17.22 15.02
CA THR A 255 -11.88 -17.99 15.80
C THR A 255 -10.73 -17.10 16.26
N ALA A 256 -10.53 -17.06 17.58
CA ALA A 256 -9.53 -16.28 18.31
C ALA A 256 -8.07 -16.70 18.04
N THR A 257 -7.60 -16.69 16.79
CA THR A 257 -6.16 -16.75 16.52
C THR A 257 -5.54 -15.39 16.80
N THR A 258 -5.14 -15.21 18.06
CA THR A 258 -4.45 -14.03 18.54
C THR A 258 -3.00 -14.07 18.06
N TYR A 259 -2.69 -13.40 16.95
CA TYR A 259 -1.30 -13.19 16.54
C TYR A 259 -1.11 -11.78 15.98
N ALA A 260 0.08 -11.23 16.21
CA ALA A 260 0.45 -9.93 15.66
C ALA A 260 0.63 -10.06 14.14
N SER A 261 -0.13 -9.27 13.39
CA SER A 261 -0.05 -9.19 11.93
C SER A 261 -0.24 -7.75 11.53
N GLN A 262 0.75 -7.20 10.85
CA GLN A 262 0.69 -5.86 10.27
C GLN A 262 0.51 -5.88 8.76
N PHE A 263 0.55 -7.07 8.16
CA PHE A 263 0.60 -7.26 6.73
C PHE A 263 -0.55 -8.16 6.32
N SER A 264 -1.33 -7.68 5.37
CA SER A 264 -2.37 -8.45 4.70
C SER A 264 -2.40 -8.14 3.22
N VAL A 265 -2.87 -9.11 2.44
CA VAL A 265 -3.19 -8.93 1.02
C VAL A 265 -4.58 -9.49 0.75
N ALA A 266 -5.29 -8.83 -0.16
CA ALA A 266 -6.52 -9.32 -0.75
C ALA A 266 -6.17 -10.25 -1.90
N VAL A 267 -6.75 -11.44 -1.94
CA VAL A 267 -6.53 -12.43 -3.00
C VAL A 267 -7.75 -13.33 -3.13
N ASP A 268 -8.24 -13.58 -4.33
CA ASP A 268 -9.20 -14.67 -4.59
C ASP A 268 -8.41 -15.99 -4.62
N TRP A 269 -8.22 -16.60 -3.44
CA TRP A 269 -7.25 -17.71 -3.29
C TRP A 269 -7.78 -19.01 -3.91
N ASN A 270 -9.10 -19.21 -3.85
CA ASN A 270 -9.78 -20.42 -4.32
C ASN A 270 -10.49 -20.23 -5.68
N HIS A 271 -10.41 -19.05 -6.27
CA HIS A 271 -10.96 -18.71 -7.59
C HIS A 271 -12.49 -18.80 -7.63
N ASP A 272 -13.16 -18.45 -6.53
CA ASP A 272 -14.62 -18.47 -6.44
C ASP A 272 -15.27 -17.12 -6.76
N GLY A 273 -14.47 -16.10 -7.05
CA GLY A 273 -14.91 -14.74 -7.35
C GLY A 273 -15.20 -13.90 -6.12
N LEU A 274 -14.98 -14.42 -4.91
CA LEU A 274 -15.02 -13.65 -3.66
C LEU A 274 -13.59 -13.38 -3.21
N MET A 275 -13.33 -12.14 -2.82
CA MET A 275 -11.99 -11.78 -2.34
C MET A 275 -11.74 -12.36 -0.95
N ASP A 276 -10.62 -13.06 -0.77
CA ASP A 276 -10.14 -13.56 0.52
C ASP A 276 -9.11 -12.60 1.13
N ILE A 277 -8.82 -12.82 2.42
CA ILE A 277 -7.80 -12.06 3.15
C ILE A 277 -6.69 -13.00 3.62
N ALA A 278 -5.50 -12.84 3.03
CA ALA A 278 -4.29 -13.47 3.53
C ALA A 278 -3.63 -12.57 4.60
N ARG A 279 -3.72 -12.97 5.88
CA ARG A 279 -3.09 -12.25 7.00
C ARG A 279 -1.73 -12.88 7.32
N ILE A 280 -0.68 -12.10 7.10
CA ILE A 280 0.70 -12.55 7.27
C ILE A 280 1.17 -12.25 8.68
N ALA A 281 1.57 -13.30 9.40
CA ALA A 281 2.08 -13.15 10.76
C ALA A 281 3.41 -12.40 10.76
N GLN A 282 3.66 -11.58 11.78
CA GLN A 282 4.99 -11.04 12.01
C GLN A 282 6.00 -12.19 12.22
N THR A 283 5.61 -13.20 12.98
CA THR A 283 6.35 -14.45 13.22
C THR A 283 5.33 -15.57 13.52
N GLY A 284 5.66 -16.82 13.20
CA GLY A 284 4.78 -17.97 13.39
C GLY A 284 3.86 -18.23 12.20
N GLN A 285 2.64 -18.68 12.49
CA GLN A 285 1.67 -19.15 11.48
C GLN A 285 0.89 -18.00 10.87
N SER A 286 0.95 -17.86 9.55
CA SER A 286 0.03 -16.99 8.77
C SER A 286 -1.30 -17.71 8.52
N TYR A 287 -2.36 -16.96 8.29
CA TYR A 287 -3.70 -17.52 8.06
C TYR A 287 -4.39 -16.87 6.88
N LEU A 288 -5.15 -17.69 6.16
CA LEU A 288 -6.08 -17.28 5.12
C LEU A 288 -7.48 -17.24 5.72
N TYR A 289 -8.17 -16.12 5.52
CA TYR A 289 -9.56 -15.94 5.84
C TYR A 289 -10.33 -15.96 4.54
N THR A 290 -10.94 -17.10 4.23
CA THR A 290 -11.65 -17.32 2.98
C THR A 290 -13.08 -16.81 3.11
N ASN A 291 -13.47 -15.94 2.19
CA ASN A 291 -14.79 -15.37 2.09
C ASN A 291 -15.74 -16.40 1.49
N VAL A 292 -16.74 -16.83 2.26
CA VAL A 292 -17.68 -17.88 1.83
C VAL A 292 -19.12 -17.39 1.80
N GLY A 293 -19.32 -16.07 1.80
CA GLY A 293 -20.66 -15.49 1.88
C GLY A 293 -20.71 -13.99 1.64
N GLY A 294 -19.91 -13.45 0.72
CA GLY A 294 -19.89 -12.01 0.40
C GLY A 294 -19.64 -11.16 1.64
N ALA A 295 -18.53 -11.45 2.32
CA ALA A 295 -18.08 -10.84 3.57
C ALA A 295 -18.99 -11.02 4.81
N SER A 296 -20.16 -11.64 4.68
CA SER A 296 -21.03 -11.98 5.81
C SER A 296 -20.56 -13.22 6.58
N ASN A 297 -19.74 -14.07 5.95
CA ASN A 297 -19.24 -15.31 6.53
C ASN A 297 -17.82 -15.64 6.04
N TRP A 298 -16.99 -16.13 6.95
CA TRP A 298 -15.57 -16.39 6.73
C TRP A 298 -15.16 -17.74 7.29
N THR A 299 -14.35 -18.49 6.55
CA THR A 299 -13.62 -19.64 7.07
C THR A 299 -12.15 -19.29 7.28
N GLN A 300 -11.46 -20.01 8.16
CA GLN A 300 -10.06 -19.74 8.46
C GLN A 300 -9.22 -21.00 8.27
N SER A 301 -8.08 -20.88 7.59
CA SER A 301 -7.11 -21.96 7.42
C SER A 301 -5.67 -21.45 7.57
N ALA A 302 -4.74 -22.37 7.83
CA ALA A 302 -3.32 -22.04 7.86
C ALA A 302 -2.84 -21.71 6.45
N LEU A 303 -2.21 -20.55 6.28
CA LEU A 303 -1.64 -20.12 5.01
C LEU A 303 -0.15 -20.49 4.98
N GLY A 304 0.16 -21.61 4.33
CA GLY A 304 1.52 -22.18 4.30
C GLY A 304 2.00 -22.66 5.67
N GLY A 305 3.30 -22.93 5.78
CA GLY A 305 3.95 -23.32 7.04
C GLY A 305 4.31 -22.12 7.92
N SER A 306 4.46 -22.35 9.22
CA SER A 306 4.93 -21.34 10.18
C SER A 306 6.33 -20.83 9.83
N GLN A 307 6.53 -19.52 9.87
CA GLN A 307 7.78 -18.85 9.50
C GLN A 307 8.44 -18.17 10.70
N SER A 308 9.77 -18.20 10.77
CA SER A 308 10.55 -17.46 11.77
C SER A 308 11.00 -16.09 11.24
N GLY A 309 11.36 -15.20 12.16
CA GLY A 309 11.82 -13.84 11.85
C GLY A 309 10.68 -12.87 11.58
N THR A 310 10.96 -11.58 11.81
CA THR A 310 10.00 -10.48 11.69
C THR A 310 9.70 -10.15 10.24
N THR A 311 8.44 -10.25 9.83
CA THR A 311 7.98 -9.82 8.49
C THR A 311 8.27 -8.33 8.26
N SER A 312 8.81 -8.02 7.10
CA SER A 312 9.11 -6.65 6.63
C SER A 312 8.30 -6.24 5.41
N GLY A 313 7.69 -7.20 4.70
CA GLY A 313 6.89 -6.92 3.52
C GLY A 313 6.17 -8.16 2.99
N VAL A 314 5.16 -7.91 2.16
CA VAL A 314 4.36 -8.92 1.47
C VAL A 314 4.09 -8.44 0.05
N ALA A 315 4.05 -9.36 -0.90
CA ALA A 315 3.55 -9.12 -2.25
C ALA A 315 2.69 -10.31 -2.69
N ALA A 316 1.61 -10.03 -3.42
CA ALA A 316 0.80 -11.05 -4.08
C ALA A 316 1.09 -11.00 -5.58
N MET A 317 1.41 -12.15 -6.19
CA MET A 317 1.66 -12.27 -7.62
C MET A 317 1.52 -13.73 -8.05
N ASP A 318 1.06 -13.97 -9.27
CA ASP A 318 1.23 -15.27 -9.92
C ASP A 318 2.71 -15.46 -10.24
N TYR A 319 3.44 -16.20 -9.40
CA TYR A 319 4.90 -16.27 -9.46
C TYR A 319 5.38 -17.28 -10.51
N ASP A 320 4.64 -18.37 -10.70
CA ASP A 320 4.99 -19.44 -11.63
C ASP A 320 4.10 -19.53 -12.88
N TRP A 321 3.24 -18.52 -13.10
CA TRP A 321 2.41 -18.33 -14.29
C TRP A 321 1.38 -19.45 -14.49
N ASP A 322 0.92 -20.04 -13.39
CA ASP A 322 -0.11 -21.08 -13.41
C ASP A 322 -1.54 -20.52 -13.30
N GLY A 323 -1.66 -19.19 -13.18
CA GLY A 323 -2.89 -18.44 -13.04
C GLY A 323 -3.31 -18.23 -11.59
N ALA A 324 -2.72 -18.95 -10.64
CA ALA A 324 -3.04 -18.85 -9.22
C ALA A 324 -2.12 -17.82 -8.54
N VAL A 325 -2.69 -16.86 -7.84
CA VAL A 325 -1.90 -15.83 -7.17
C VAL A 325 -1.22 -16.41 -5.94
N ASP A 326 0.11 -16.31 -5.89
CA ASP A 326 0.95 -16.68 -4.75
C ASP A 326 1.21 -15.49 -3.82
N VAL A 327 1.77 -15.79 -2.63
CA VAL A 327 2.18 -14.76 -1.67
C VAL A 327 3.68 -14.86 -1.36
N LEU A 328 4.40 -13.79 -1.65
CA LEU A 328 5.81 -13.61 -1.29
C LEU A 328 5.92 -12.83 0.04
N VAL A 329 6.68 -13.35 1.00
CA VAL A 329 6.88 -12.74 2.32
C VAL A 329 8.36 -12.45 2.52
N THR A 330 8.70 -11.21 2.84
CA THR A 330 10.08 -10.80 3.16
C THR A 330 10.24 -10.60 4.67
N LYS A 331 11.44 -10.91 5.18
CA LYS A 331 11.80 -10.73 6.59
C LYS A 331 12.88 -9.68 6.75
N GLN A 332 12.91 -9.04 7.92
CA GLN A 332 13.98 -8.11 8.31
C GLN A 332 15.38 -8.75 8.29
N SER A 333 15.47 -10.08 8.39
CA SER A 333 16.73 -10.84 8.24
C SER A 333 17.23 -10.90 6.79
N GLY A 334 16.47 -10.40 5.82
CA GLY A 334 16.71 -10.58 4.38
C GLY A 334 16.20 -11.90 3.82
N SER A 335 15.61 -12.77 4.65
CA SER A 335 15.01 -14.03 4.20
C SER A 335 13.72 -13.75 3.42
N VAL A 336 13.48 -14.56 2.38
CA VAL A 336 12.28 -14.49 1.54
C VAL A 336 11.60 -15.86 1.53
N PHE A 337 10.28 -15.87 1.72
CA PHE A 337 9.47 -17.07 1.72
C PHE A 337 8.37 -16.94 0.67
N LEU A 338 8.20 -17.98 -0.14
CA LEU A 338 7.09 -18.09 -1.08
C LEU A 338 6.03 -19.04 -0.50
N ILE A 339 4.83 -18.54 -0.34
CA ILE A 339 3.64 -19.33 -0.03
C ILE A 339 2.92 -19.56 -1.35
N ARG A 340 3.05 -20.78 -1.88
CA ARG A 340 2.45 -21.11 -3.17
C ARG A 340 0.96 -21.42 -3.05
N ASN A 341 0.18 -20.87 -3.96
CA ASN A 341 -1.19 -21.29 -4.20
C ASN A 341 -1.15 -22.51 -5.12
N THR A 342 -1.77 -23.61 -4.69
CA THR A 342 -1.80 -24.85 -5.47
C THR A 342 -3.19 -25.14 -6.03
N ASN A 343 -4.11 -24.18 -5.93
CA ASN A 343 -5.43 -24.30 -6.53
C ASN A 343 -5.30 -24.25 -8.06
N THR A 344 -6.05 -25.10 -8.75
CA THR A 344 -6.00 -25.16 -10.21
C THR A 344 -6.95 -24.14 -10.81
N VAL A 345 -6.42 -23.26 -11.63
CA VAL A 345 -7.22 -22.30 -12.39
C VAL A 345 -7.75 -22.94 -13.66
N SER A 346 -9.03 -22.72 -13.96
CA SER A 346 -9.62 -23.22 -15.19
C SER A 346 -9.01 -22.51 -16.40
N TYR A 347 -8.80 -23.25 -17.50
CA TYR A 347 -8.24 -22.65 -18.71
C TYR A 347 -9.13 -21.52 -19.23
N GLY A 348 -8.52 -20.35 -19.45
CA GLY A 348 -9.20 -19.18 -20.01
C GLY A 348 -9.94 -18.30 -18.98
N THR A 349 -9.82 -18.57 -17.68
CA THR A 349 -10.39 -17.71 -16.62
C THR A 349 -9.37 -16.74 -16.01
N SER A 350 -8.08 -17.00 -16.18
CA SER A 350 -7.00 -16.06 -15.85
C SER A 350 -6.56 -15.27 -17.08
N LEU A 351 -6.34 -13.97 -16.92
CA LEU A 351 -5.69 -13.15 -17.94
C LEU A 351 -4.19 -13.45 -17.91
N HIS A 352 -3.74 -14.37 -18.77
CA HIS A 352 -2.33 -14.49 -19.09
C HIS A 352 -2.00 -13.38 -20.09
N LEU A 353 -1.48 -12.24 -19.61
CA LEU A 353 -0.87 -11.25 -20.48
C LEU A 353 0.33 -11.92 -21.17
N ARG A 354 0.13 -12.29 -22.44
CA ARG A 354 1.18 -12.73 -23.34
C ARG A 354 1.93 -11.54 -23.91
#